data_AF-A0A7X8E2S9-F1
#
_entry.id   AF-A0A7X8E2S9-F1
#
_cell.length_a   1.000
_cell.length_b   1.000
_cell.length_c   1.000
_cell.angle_alpha   90.00
_cell.angle_beta   90.00
_cell.angle_gamma   90.00
#
_symmetry.space_group_name_H-M   'P 1'
#
loop_
_entity.id
_entity.type
_entity.pdbx_description
1 polymer ?
#
loop_
_entity_poly.entity_id
_entity_poly.type
_entity_poly.pdbx_seq_one_letter_code
_entity_poly.pdbx_strand_id
1 'polypeptide(L)'
;DFVATFQNALVDILVEHTLEALEIKNQNKLVLAGGVAANSQLRKIFTDKSKELDFSLYLPELKYCTDNAAMIASQGYFHSLKKEPDSIDLNASAMLDLAV
;
A
#
# COMPACT_ATOMS: atom_id res chain seq x y z
N ASP A 1 -4.45 26.37 -9.71
CA ASP A 1 -5.38 25.57 -10.53
C ASP A 1 -4.72 24.38 -11.17
N PHE A 2 -3.69 24.54 -12.02
CA PHE A 2 -3.02 23.41 -12.69
C PHE A 2 -2.61 22.24 -11.78
N VAL A 3 -1.90 22.51 -10.68
CA VAL A 3 -1.43 21.46 -9.74
C VAL A 3 -2.60 20.70 -9.11
N ALA A 4 -3.68 21.40 -8.77
CA ALA A 4 -4.86 20.77 -8.20
C ALA A 4 -5.58 19.89 -9.23
N THR A 5 -5.75 20.37 -10.47
CA THR A 5 -6.33 19.58 -11.55
C THR A 5 -5.49 18.34 -11.87
N PHE A 6 -4.16 18.47 -11.89
CA PHE A 6 -3.26 17.35 -12.09
C PHE A 6 -3.35 16.33 -10.95
N GLN A 7 -3.35 16.78 -9.70
CA GLN A 7 -3.53 15.91 -8.53
C GLN A 7 -4.87 15.17 -8.60
N ASN A 8 -5.97 15.88 -8.92
CA ASN A 8 -7.29 15.28 -9.03
C ASN A 8 -7.30 14.16 -10.08
N ALA A 9 -6.77 14.42 -11.27
CA ALA A 9 -6.72 13.42 -12.34
C ALA A 9 -5.94 12.15 -11.92
N LEU A 10 -4.80 12.30 -11.23
CA LEU A 10 -4.04 11.15 -10.72
C LEU A 10 -4.81 10.39 -9.63
N VAL A 11 -5.43 11.11 -8.71
CA VAL A 11 -6.20 10.51 -7.61
C VAL A 11 -7.39 9.74 -8.16
N ASP A 12 -8.11 10.30 -9.12
CA ASP A 12 -9.28 9.67 -9.73
C ASP A 12 -8.89 8.33 -10.40
N ILE A 13 -7.82 8.34 -11.20
CA ILE A 13 -7.29 7.13 -11.85
C ILE A 13 -6.88 6.06 -10.82
N LEU A 14 -6.18 6.45 -9.76
CA LEU A 14 -5.75 5.52 -8.72
C LEU A 14 -6.95 4.90 -7.99
N VAL A 15 -7.98 5.70 -7.70
CA VAL A 15 -9.20 5.23 -7.02
C VAL A 15 -9.96 4.26 -7.92
N GLU A 16 -10.20 4.61 -9.18
CA GLU A 16 -10.91 3.78 -10.15
C GLU A 16 -10.28 2.39 -10.27
N HIS A 17 -8.99 2.32 -10.62
CA HIS A 17 -8.30 1.03 -10.81
C HIS A 17 -8.16 0.22 -9.52
N THR A 18 -8.05 0.87 -8.36
CA THR A 18 -7.96 0.15 -7.08
C THR A 18 -9.30 -0.51 -6.73
N LEU A 19 -10.42 0.18 -6.97
CA LEU A 19 -11.75 -0.38 -6.74
C LEU A 19 -12.03 -1.52 -7.74
N GLU A 20 -11.69 -1.34 -9.01
CA GLU A 20 -11.75 -2.41 -10.02
C GLU A 20 -10.92 -3.63 -9.60
N ALA A 21 -9.71 -3.42 -9.07
CA ALA A 21 -8.87 -4.51 -8.58
C ALA A 21 -9.48 -5.25 -7.39
N LEU A 22 -10.17 -4.57 -6.46
CA LEU A 22 -10.88 -5.22 -5.36
C LEU A 22 -11.99 -6.14 -5.88
N GLU A 23 -12.76 -5.69 -6.87
CA GLU A 23 -13.81 -6.47 -7.52
C GLU A 23 -13.22 -7.70 -8.24
N ILE A 24 -12.22 -7.49 -9.10
CA ILE A 24 -11.56 -8.57 -9.86
C ILE A 24 -10.94 -9.63 -8.93
N LYS A 25 -10.36 -9.20 -7.80
CA LYS A 25 -9.73 -10.11 -6.82
C LYS A 25 -10.71 -10.67 -5.79
N ASN A 26 -11.98 -10.25 -5.83
CA ASN A 26 -13.00 -10.59 -4.85
C ASN A 26 -12.52 -10.37 -3.40
N GLN A 27 -11.91 -9.21 -3.15
CA GLN A 27 -11.37 -8.81 -1.84
C GLN A 27 -12.19 -7.68 -1.24
N ASN A 28 -12.37 -7.70 0.08
CA ASN A 28 -13.04 -6.65 0.84
C ASN A 28 -12.10 -5.91 1.81
N LYS A 29 -10.79 -6.04 1.60
CA LYS A 29 -9.76 -5.39 2.42
C LYS A 29 -8.80 -4.64 1.51
N LEU A 30 -8.60 -3.36 1.82
CA LEU A 30 -7.66 -2.49 1.11
C LEU A 30 -6.67 -1.89 2.10
N VAL A 31 -5.38 -2.01 1.79
CA VAL A 31 -4.31 -1.32 2.52
C VAL A 31 -3.74 -0.23 1.62
N LEU A 32 -3.68 1.00 2.10
CA LEU A 32 -3.09 2.13 1.36
C LEU A 32 -1.74 2.50 2.00
N ALA A 33 -0.64 2.08 1.37
CA ALA A 33 0.74 2.30 1.85
C ALA A 33 1.66 2.86 0.75
N GLY A 34 2.83 3.37 1.13
CA GLY A 34 3.79 4.02 0.23
C GLY A 34 3.76 5.56 0.31
N GLY A 35 4.74 6.22 -0.32
CA GLY A 35 4.86 7.69 -0.27
C GLY A 35 3.62 8.42 -0.81
N VAL A 36 3.04 7.94 -1.91
CA VAL A 36 1.82 8.53 -2.51
C VAL A 36 0.59 8.30 -1.63
N ALA A 37 0.55 7.21 -0.86
CA ALA A 37 -0.51 6.95 0.12
C ALA A 37 -0.56 7.98 1.25
N ALA A 38 0.50 8.79 1.45
CA ALA A 38 0.47 9.91 2.39
C ALA A 38 -0.38 11.10 1.89
N ASN A 39 -0.81 11.09 0.62
CA ASN A 39 -1.65 12.13 0.05
C ASN A 39 -3.02 12.22 0.77
N SER A 40 -3.36 13.40 1.29
CA SER A 40 -4.56 13.62 2.10
C SER A 40 -5.86 13.45 1.32
N GLN A 41 -5.89 13.87 0.05
CA GLN A 41 -7.06 13.73 -0.82
C GLN A 41 -7.33 12.26 -1.14
N LEU A 42 -6.28 11.50 -1.49
CA LEU A 42 -6.38 10.07 -1.76
C LEU A 42 -6.94 9.32 -0.54
N ARG A 43 -6.39 9.59 0.65
CA ARG A 43 -6.89 9.02 1.92
C ARG A 43 -8.35 9.35 2.17
N LYS A 44 -8.75 10.61 1.96
CA LYS A 44 -10.13 11.05 2.15
C LYS A 44 -11.08 10.27 1.24
N ILE A 45 -10.78 10.21 -0.06
CA ILE A 45 -11.65 9.55 -1.04
C ILE A 45 -11.80 8.06 -0.75
N PHE A 46 -10.71 7.35 -0.46
CA PHE A 46 -10.81 5.93 -0.07
C PHE A 46 -11.57 5.72 1.24
N THR A 47 -11.46 6.63 2.21
CA THR A 47 -12.22 6.56 3.47
C THR A 47 -13.72 6.74 3.24
N ASP A 48 -14.10 7.61 2.31
CA ASP A 48 -15.50 7.81 1.94
C ASP A 48 -16.02 6.59 1.16
N LYS A 49 -15.25 6.09 0.18
CA LYS A 49 -15.57 4.90 -0.61
C LYS A 49 -15.65 3.62 0.21
N SER A 50 -14.80 3.47 1.23
CA SER A 50 -14.82 2.30 2.11
C SER A 50 -16.13 2.17 2.89
N LYS A 51 -16.75 3.30 3.24
CA LYS A 51 -18.07 3.34 3.89
C LYS A 51 -19.20 3.11 2.90
N GLU A 52 -19.09 3.69 1.70
CA GLU A 52 -20.09 3.55 0.64
C GLU A 52 -20.19 2.11 0.12
N LEU A 53 -19.04 1.45 -0.04
CA LEU A 53 -18.92 0.13 -0.67
C LEU A 53 -18.65 -1.01 0.34
N ASP A 54 -18.68 -0.70 1.64
CA ASP A 54 -18.51 -1.65 2.74
C ASP A 54 -17.25 -2.54 2.65
N PHE A 55 -16.09 -1.92 2.46
CA PHE A 55 -14.80 -2.61 2.54
C PHE A 55 -13.96 -2.09 3.71
N SER A 56 -13.10 -2.95 4.26
CA SER A 56 -12.16 -2.58 5.32
C SER A 56 -10.98 -1.82 4.73
N LEU A 57 -10.81 -0.56 5.13
CA LEU A 57 -9.66 0.26 4.76
C LEU A 57 -8.63 0.33 5.89
N TYR A 58 -7.38 0.00 5.59
CA TYR A 58 -6.25 0.11 6.51
C TYR A 58 -5.33 1.24 6.06
N LEU A 59 -5.20 2.25 6.91
CA LEU A 59 -4.35 3.42 6.70
C LEU A 59 -3.25 3.43 7.77
N PRO A 60 -1.99 3.10 7.43
CA PRO A 60 -0.88 3.28 8.34
C PRO A 60 -0.73 4.76 8.75
N GLU A 61 -0.19 5.01 9.94
CA GLU A 61 0.25 6.35 10.33
C GLU A 61 1.25 6.89 9.29
N LEU A 62 1.21 8.20 9.02
CA LEU A 62 2.02 8.82 7.97
C LEU A 62 3.53 8.53 8.11
N LYS A 63 4.03 8.48 9.35
CA LYS A 63 5.44 8.15 9.65
C LYS A 63 5.88 6.76 9.19
N TYR A 64 4.93 5.87 8.91
CA TYR A 64 5.17 4.50 8.44
C TYR A 64 4.91 4.32 6.93
N CYS A 65 4.45 5.35 6.21
CA CYS A 65 4.13 5.24 4.79
C CYS A 65 5.33 5.39 3.87
N THR A 66 6.36 6.13 4.30
CA THR A 66 7.63 6.26 3.57
C THR A 66 8.63 5.20 4.04
N ASP A 67 9.69 4.98 3.27
CA ASP A 67 10.73 4.00 3.61
C ASP A 67 11.29 4.21 5.01
N ASN A 68 11.25 3.16 5.84
CA ASN A 68 11.71 3.21 7.22
C ASN A 68 12.14 1.82 7.71
N ALA A 69 13.02 1.76 8.72
CA ALA A 69 13.50 0.49 9.26
C ALA A 69 12.41 -0.33 9.98
N ALA A 70 11.32 0.28 10.43
CA ALA A 70 10.25 -0.44 11.12
C ALA A 70 9.50 -1.39 10.17
N MET A 71 9.33 -1.02 8.89
CA MET A 71 8.73 -1.91 7.89
C MET A 71 9.61 -3.15 7.63
N ILE A 72 10.93 -2.97 7.61
CA ILE A 72 11.92 -4.05 7.44
C ILE A 72 11.90 -4.98 8.66
N ALA A 73 11.91 -4.41 9.86
CA ALA A 73 11.83 -5.18 11.10
C ALA A 73 10.54 -6.00 11.21
N SER A 74 9.39 -5.42 10.84
CA SER A 74 8.10 -6.11 10.80
C SER A 74 8.14 -7.30 9.83
N GLN A 75 8.64 -7.08 8.60
CA GLN A 75 8.77 -8.14 7.60
C GLN A 75 9.71 -9.25 8.09
N GLY A 76 10.87 -8.89 8.66
CA GLY A 76 11.82 -9.83 9.23
C GLY A 76 11.24 -10.66 10.37
N TYR A 77 10.42 -10.05 11.26
CA TYR A 77 9.71 -10.78 12.31
C TYR A 77 8.77 -11.84 11.72
N PHE A 78 7.86 -11.46 10.81
CA PHE A 78 6.93 -12.42 10.20
C PHE A 78 7.62 -13.48 9.35
N HIS A 79 8.72 -13.13 8.69
CA HIS A 79 9.56 -14.09 7.97
C HIS A 79 10.20 -15.09 8.93
N SER A 80 10.78 -14.64 10.05
CA SER A 80 11.39 -15.52 11.06
C SER A 80 10.42 -16.53 11.69
N LEU A 81 9.12 -16.17 11.81
CA LEU A 81 8.09 -17.08 12.32
C LEU A 81 7.84 -18.28 11.40
N LYS A 82 8.15 -18.18 10.10
CA LYS A 82 8.07 -19.29 9.16
C LYS A 82 9.19 -20.33 9.35
N LYS A 83 10.14 -20.09 10.28
CA LYS A 83 11.28 -20.96 10.64
C LYS A 83 12.27 -21.26 9.52
N GLU A 84 12.31 -20.41 8.50
CA GLU A 84 13.25 -20.49 7.38
C GLU A 84 14.06 -19.19 7.32
N PRO A 85 15.10 -19.01 8.15
CA PRO A 85 15.97 -17.85 8.03
C PRO A 85 16.78 -17.95 6.72
N ASP A 86 16.99 -16.80 6.08
CA ASP A 86 17.88 -16.70 4.93
C ASP A 86 19.32 -17.13 5.29
N SER A 87 20.04 -17.67 4.31
CA SER A 87 21.45 -18.02 4.46
C SER A 87 22.31 -16.80 4.76
N ILE A 88 23.41 -16.98 5.50
CA ILE A 88 24.42 -15.94 5.71
C ILE A 88 25.08 -15.48 4.40
N ASP A 89 25.01 -16.30 3.35
CA ASP A 89 25.52 -15.98 2.01
C ASP A 89 24.51 -15.20 1.16
N LEU A 90 23.36 -14.77 1.73
CA LEU A 90 22.35 -13.99 1.02
C LEU A 90 22.97 -12.70 0.45
N ASN A 91 22.74 -12.48 -0.85
CA ASN A 91 23.23 -11.30 -1.55
C ASN A 91 22.09 -10.31 -1.83
N ALA A 92 22.45 -9.03 -2.00
CA ALA A 92 21.49 -8.01 -2.40
C ALA A 92 21.04 -8.22 -3.86
N SER A 93 19.74 -8.06 -4.11
CA SER A 93 19.17 -7.97 -5.45
C SER A 93 18.50 -6.62 -5.63
N ALA A 94 18.98 -5.83 -6.59
CA ALA A 94 18.37 -4.55 -6.94
C ALA A 94 17.05 -4.70 -7.71
N MET A 95 16.79 -5.87 -8.28
CA MET A 95 15.61 -6.20 -9.08
C MET A 95 14.93 -7.45 -8.51
N LEU A 96 14.64 -7.42 -7.21
CA LEU A 96 13.88 -8.49 -6.57
C LEU A 96 12.40 -8.33 -6.93
N ASP A 97 11.80 -9.39 -7.48
CA ASP A 97 10.37 -9.42 -7.78
C ASP A 97 9.58 -9.73 -6.49
N LEU A 98 8.47 -9.01 -6.31
CA LEU A 98 7.58 -9.14 -5.15
C LEU A 98 6.58 -10.29 -5.29
N ALA A 99 6.41 -10.84 -6.50
CA ALA A 99 5.48 -11.93 -6.78
C ALA A 99 6.07 -13.33 -6.49
N VAL A 100 7.33 -13.40 -6.05
CA VAL A 100 8.07 -14.66 -5.78
C VAL A 100 7.82 -15.16 -4.37
#